data_AF-A0A0A7LNU8-F1
#
_entry.id   AF-A0A0A7LNU8-F1
#
_cell.length_a   1.000
_cell.length_b   1.000
_cell.length_c   1.000
_cell.angle_alpha   90.00
_cell.angle_beta   90.00
_cell.angle_gamma   90.00
#
_symmetry.space_group_name_H-M   'P 1'
#
loop_
_entity.id
_entity.type
_entity.pdbx_description
1 polymer ?
#
loop_
_entity_poly.entity_id
_entity_poly.type
_entity_poly.pdbx_seq_one_letter_code
_entity_poly.pdbx_strand_id
1 'polypeptide(L)'
;MGLLDDIRAARRTVGSRVAVPEPQPALLFIPDISGFTQFIENSGSPLAPWLIADLLEVLIEGNMLDMQVSEIQGDAILFYRLGPPPAMAEVVAQCRRMFLDFQNYLRLVERDAGSALGRRYWLMSSP
;
A
#
# COMPACT_ATOMS: atom_id res chain seq x y z
N MET A 1 -21.62 -12.80 46.66
CA MET A 1 -20.38 -12.49 45.91
C MET A 1 -20.77 -12.41 44.45
N GLY A 2 -20.50 -11.26 43.81
CA GLY A 2 -21.06 -10.96 42.49
C GLY A 2 -20.25 -11.59 41.37
N LEU A 3 -20.93 -11.95 40.28
CA LEU A 3 -20.34 -12.43 39.03
C LEU A 3 -19.15 -11.59 38.53
N LEU A 4 -19.13 -10.30 38.87
CA LEU A 4 -18.06 -9.35 38.55
C LEU A 4 -16.78 -9.56 39.39
N ASP A 5 -16.91 -10.03 40.63
CA ASP A 5 -15.78 -10.36 41.50
C ASP A 5 -15.13 -11.68 41.06
N ASP A 6 -15.93 -12.64 40.60
CA ASP A 6 -15.47 -13.93 40.09
C ASP A 6 -14.71 -13.77 38.76
N ILE A 7 -15.17 -12.88 37.87
CA ILE A 7 -14.48 -12.54 36.60
C ILE A 7 -13.12 -11.87 36.88
N ARG A 8 -13.03 -11.02 37.92
CA ARG A 8 -11.79 -10.37 38.33
C ARG A 8 -10.83 -11.35 39.03
N ALA A 9 -11.36 -12.31 39.78
CA ALA A 9 -10.57 -13.38 40.39
C ALA A 9 -10.01 -14.35 39.34
N ALA A 10 -10.81 -14.74 38.33
CA ALA A 10 -10.39 -15.61 37.22
C ALA A 10 -9.28 -14.98 36.36
N ARG A 11 -9.28 -13.65 36.20
CA ARG A 11 -8.20 -12.92 35.51
C ARG A 11 -6.88 -12.87 36.29
N ARG A 12 -6.89 -13.12 37.60
CA ARG A 12 -5.66 -13.22 38.41
C ARG A 12 -5.06 -14.63 38.43
N THR A 13 -5.85 -15.67 38.20
CA THR A 13 -5.38 -17.08 38.20
C THR A 13 -4.90 -17.56 36.84
N VAL A 14 -5.38 -16.97 35.73
CA VAL A 14 -4.80 -17.20 34.39
C VAL A 14 -3.59 -16.30 34.19
N GLY A 15 -2.53 -16.61 34.95
CA GLY A 15 -1.21 -16.01 34.87
C GLY A 15 -0.43 -16.49 33.66
N SER A 16 -0.95 -16.25 32.45
CA SER A 16 -0.07 -15.96 31.33
C SER A 16 -0.30 -14.50 30.99
N ARG A 17 0.55 -13.64 31.56
CA ARG A 17 0.85 -12.38 30.88
C ARG A 17 1.30 -12.82 29.49
N VAL A 18 0.44 -12.73 28.49
CA VAL A 18 0.91 -12.68 27.11
C VAL A 18 1.94 -11.56 27.14
N ALA A 19 3.21 -11.92 27.03
CA ALA A 19 4.27 -10.95 26.98
C ALA A 19 3.90 -10.02 25.83
N VAL A 20 3.56 -8.77 26.15
CA VAL A 20 3.44 -7.75 25.13
C VAL A 20 4.85 -7.69 24.56
N PRO A 21 5.06 -8.07 23.28
CA PRO A 21 6.40 -8.05 22.70
C PRO A 21 6.97 -6.65 22.92
N GLU A 22 8.23 -6.56 23.33
CA GLU A 22 8.86 -5.26 23.41
C GLU A 22 8.76 -4.57 22.04
N PRO A 23 8.44 -3.26 22.00
CA PRO A 23 8.33 -2.54 20.76
C PRO A 23 9.68 -2.63 20.02
N GLN A 24 9.66 -3.31 18.88
CA GLN A 24 10.82 -3.44 18.02
C GLN A 24 10.78 -2.39 16.91
N PRO A 25 11.94 -1.92 16.42
CA PRO A 25 12.00 -1.04 15.26
C PRO A 25 11.28 -1.65 14.06
N ALA A 26 10.65 -0.77 13.28
CA ALA A 26 9.98 -1.14 12.05
C ALA A 26 10.05 0.02 11.05
N LEU A 27 10.15 -0.32 9.76
CA LEU A 27 9.87 0.58 8.66
C LEU A 27 8.40 0.44 8.29
N LEU A 28 7.69 1.56 8.23
CA LEU A 28 6.39 1.67 7.58
C LEU A 28 6.58 2.45 6.28
N PHE A 29 6.08 1.91 5.18
CA PHE A 29 6.25 2.50 3.85
C PHE A 29 4.91 2.50 3.12
N ILE A 30 4.45 3.68 2.72
CA ILE A 30 3.12 3.89 2.15
C ILE A 30 3.26 4.61 0.80
N PRO A 31 3.37 3.88 -0.32
CA PRO A 31 3.18 4.49 -1.62
C PRO A 31 1.69 4.74 -1.86
N ASP A 32 1.39 5.89 -2.46
CA ASP A 32 0.05 6.37 -2.77
C ASP A 32 0.01 6.89 -4.22
N ILE A 33 -1.13 6.69 -4.90
CA ILE A 33 -1.33 7.12 -6.28
C ILE A 33 -2.19 8.39 -6.29
N SER A 34 -1.55 9.55 -6.40
CA SER A 34 -2.24 10.83 -6.38
C SER A 34 -3.21 11.03 -7.56
N GLY A 35 -4.38 11.63 -7.28
CA GLY A 35 -5.37 12.01 -8.29
C GLY A 35 -6.26 10.87 -8.79
N PHE A 36 -6.07 9.65 -8.28
CA PHE A 36 -6.82 8.49 -8.74
C PHE A 36 -8.30 8.49 -8.34
N THR A 37 -8.62 8.86 -7.10
CA THR A 37 -10.03 8.97 -6.68
C THR A 37 -10.82 9.84 -7.65
N GLN A 38 -10.27 11.01 -8.00
CA GLN A 38 -10.86 11.91 -8.98
C GLN A 38 -10.94 11.30 -10.39
N PHE A 39 -9.96 10.49 -10.78
CA PHE A 39 -9.98 9.77 -12.06
C PHE A 39 -11.11 8.73 -12.11
N ILE A 40 -11.35 7.95 -11.05
CA ILE A 40 -12.48 6.99 -11.03
C ILE A 40 -13.80 7.71 -11.17
N GLU A 41 -14.01 8.73 -10.34
CA GLU A 41 -15.26 9.48 -10.28
C GLU A 41 -15.58 10.13 -11.62
N ASN A 42 -14.58 10.67 -12.32
CA ASN A 42 -14.79 11.45 -13.53
C ASN A 42 -14.57 10.67 -14.84
N SER A 43 -13.88 9.53 -14.82
CA SER A 43 -13.59 8.77 -16.06
C SER A 43 -14.82 8.08 -16.63
N GLY A 44 -15.81 7.73 -15.79
CA GLY A 44 -16.96 6.91 -16.17
C GLY A 44 -16.57 5.55 -16.75
N SER A 45 -15.33 5.13 -16.59
CA SER A 45 -14.76 3.95 -17.25
C SER A 45 -14.86 2.74 -16.33
N PRO A 46 -15.49 1.64 -16.76
CA PRO A 46 -15.50 0.39 -15.98
C PRO A 46 -14.11 -0.24 -15.87
N LEU A 47 -13.13 0.24 -16.64
CA LEU A 47 -11.76 -0.27 -16.66
C LEU A 47 -10.83 0.45 -15.68
N ALA A 48 -11.25 1.58 -15.13
CA ALA A 48 -10.43 2.37 -14.22
C ALA A 48 -10.02 1.63 -12.92
N PRO A 49 -10.90 0.82 -12.28
CA PRO A 49 -10.49 0.02 -11.12
C PRO A 49 -9.44 -1.05 -11.47
N TRP A 50 -9.54 -1.66 -12.66
CA TRP A 50 -8.59 -2.68 -13.11
C TRP A 50 -7.21 -2.09 -13.34
N LEU A 51 -7.14 -0.90 -13.96
CA LEU A 51 -5.88 -0.18 -14.14
C LEU A 51 -5.15 0.06 -12.81
N ILE A 52 -5.89 0.32 -11.72
CA ILE A 52 -5.26 0.48 -10.41
C ILE A 52 -4.80 -0.82 -9.80
N ALA A 53 -5.60 -1.89 -9.92
CA ALA A 53 -5.14 -3.19 -9.47
C ALA A 53 -3.78 -3.52 -10.11
N ASP A 54 -3.65 -3.29 -11.42
CA ASP A 54 -2.41 -3.53 -12.15
C ASP A 54 -1.27 -2.59 -11.69
N LEU A 55 -1.55 -1.30 -11.48
CA LEU A 55 -0.56 -0.34 -10.99
C LEU A 55 -0.08 -0.66 -9.56
N LEU A 56 -0.99 -1.07 -8.68
CA LEU A 56 -0.65 -1.50 -7.32
C LEU A 56 0.16 -2.79 -7.35
N GLU A 57 -0.16 -3.72 -8.24
CA GLU A 57 0.63 -4.94 -8.44
C GLU A 57 2.07 -4.60 -8.87
N VAL A 58 2.25 -3.67 -9.82
CA VAL A 58 3.57 -3.16 -10.22
C VAL A 58 4.34 -2.59 -9.04
N LEU A 59 3.69 -1.86 -8.12
CA LEU A 59 4.34 -1.34 -6.93
C LEU A 59 4.75 -2.46 -5.95
N ILE A 60 3.91 -3.48 -5.78
CA ILE A 60 4.20 -4.66 -4.94
C ILE A 60 5.39 -5.43 -5.50
N GLU A 61 5.43 -5.68 -6.80
CA GLU A 61 6.53 -6.36 -7.47
C GLU A 61 7.83 -5.54 -7.47
N GLY A 62 7.71 -4.21 -7.45
CA GLY A 62 8.83 -3.28 -7.35
C GLY A 62 9.51 -3.21 -5.97
N ASN A 63 9.05 -3.99 -4.99
CA ASN A 63 9.61 -4.05 -3.65
C ASN A 63 10.97 -4.77 -3.62
N MET A 64 12.03 -4.01 -3.36
CA MET A 64 13.41 -4.49 -3.23
C MET A 64 13.89 -4.57 -1.78
N LEU A 65 13.08 -4.09 -0.83
CA LEU A 65 13.45 -4.02 0.59
C LEU A 65 12.88 -5.18 1.40
N ASP A 66 12.38 -6.24 0.76
CA ASP A 66 11.75 -7.39 1.41
C ASP A 66 10.66 -6.98 2.42
N MET A 67 9.94 -5.90 2.12
CA MET A 67 8.83 -5.46 2.96
C MET A 67 7.63 -6.41 2.76
N GLN A 68 6.79 -6.53 3.78
CA GLN A 68 5.54 -7.27 3.71
C GLN A 68 4.37 -6.32 3.49
N VAL A 69 3.39 -6.73 2.70
CA VAL A 69 2.12 -6.00 2.56
C VAL A 69 1.26 -6.28 3.79
N SER A 70 0.89 -5.24 4.53
CA SER A 70 -0.07 -5.33 5.64
C SER A 70 -1.50 -5.15 5.14
N GLU A 71 -1.72 -4.14 4.30
CA GLU A 71 -3.04 -3.73 3.84
C GLU A 71 -2.94 -3.02 2.49
N ILE A 72 -4.01 -3.10 1.70
CA ILE A 72 -4.22 -2.30 0.50
C ILE A 72 -5.57 -1.61 0.67
N GLN A 73 -5.59 -0.28 0.56
CA GLN A 73 -6.81 0.50 0.72
C GLN A 73 -6.92 1.51 -0.43
N GLY A 74 -7.85 1.27 -1.36
CA GLY A 74 -8.04 2.13 -2.52
C GLY A 74 -6.79 2.16 -3.39
N ASP A 75 -6.15 3.31 -3.46
CA ASP A 75 -4.93 3.66 -4.21
C ASP A 75 -3.63 3.60 -3.39
N ALA A 76 -3.71 3.24 -2.11
CA ALA A 76 -2.56 3.17 -1.22
C ALA A 76 -2.23 1.73 -0.78
N ILE A 77 -0.95 1.48 -0.55
CA ILE A 77 -0.44 0.20 -0.02
C ILE A 77 0.25 0.47 1.31
N LEU A 78 -0.03 -0.32 2.33
CA LEU A 78 0.74 -0.30 3.58
C LEU A 78 1.75 -1.44 3.57
N PHE A 79 3.02 -1.10 3.40
CA PHE A 79 4.14 -2.02 3.62
C PHE A 79 4.72 -1.87 5.02
N TYR A 80 5.21 -2.99 5.57
CA TYR A 80 6.00 -2.99 6.78
C TYR A 80 7.24 -3.89 6.67
N ARG A 81 8.31 -3.50 7.35
CA ARG A 81 9.47 -4.36 7.59
C ARG A 81 9.90 -4.24 9.03
N LEU A 82 9.88 -5.36 9.74
CA LEU A 82 10.34 -5.47 11.10
C LEU A 82 11.88 -5.52 11.15
N GLY A 83 12.47 -4.90 12.16
CA GLY A 83 13.92 -4.87 12.37
C GLY A 83 14.53 -3.47 12.16
N PRO A 84 15.86 -3.36 12.18
CA PRO A 84 16.54 -2.08 12.05
C PRO A 84 16.19 -1.40 10.72
N PRO A 85 16.09 -0.06 10.70
CA PRO A 85 15.76 0.65 9.48
C PRO A 85 16.85 0.42 8.42
N PRO A 86 16.47 0.24 7.14
CA PRO A 86 17.43 0.20 6.04
C PRO A 86 18.17 1.54 5.92
N ALA A 87 19.29 1.54 5.20
CA ALA A 87 20.01 2.78 4.95
C ALA A 87 19.14 3.73 4.11
N MET A 88 19.24 5.04 4.36
CA MET A 88 18.44 6.02 3.62
C MET A 88 18.62 5.93 2.09
N ALA A 89 19.81 5.57 1.62
CA ALA A 89 20.06 5.33 0.20
C ALA A 89 19.23 4.18 -0.39
N GLU A 90 18.99 3.13 0.39
CA GLU A 90 18.16 1.98 -0.01
C GLU A 90 16.69 2.37 -0.07
N VAL A 91 16.20 3.18 0.88
CA VAL A 91 14.84 3.74 0.85
C VAL A 91 14.63 4.63 -0.36
N VAL A 92 15.60 5.51 -0.67
CA VAL A 92 15.54 6.35 -1.87
C VAL A 92 15.56 5.51 -3.15
N ALA A 93 16.37 4.45 -3.19
CA ALA A 93 16.39 3.51 -4.31
C ALA A 93 15.04 2.78 -4.48
N GLN A 94 14.40 2.38 -3.37
CA GLN A 94 13.05 1.80 -3.36
C GLN A 94 12.02 2.75 -3.96
N CYS A 95 11.97 4.01 -3.51
CA CYS A 95 11.08 5.02 -4.06
C CYS A 95 11.31 5.22 -5.55
N ARG A 96 12.58 5.33 -5.96
CA ARG A 96 12.95 5.53 -7.37
C ARG A 96 12.52 4.35 -8.24
N ARG A 97 12.71 3.12 -7.76
CA ARG A 97 12.32 1.90 -8.48
C ARG A 97 10.81 1.88 -8.70
N MET A 98 10.02 1.99 -7.62
CA MET A 98 8.56 2.02 -7.69
C MET A 98 8.04 3.13 -8.61
N PHE A 99 8.63 4.33 -8.52
CA PHE A 99 8.26 5.44 -9.40
C PHE A 99 8.53 5.12 -10.87
N LEU A 100 9.71 4.56 -11.21
CA LEU A 100 10.04 4.24 -12.59
C LEU A 100 9.17 3.11 -13.15
N ASP A 101 8.94 2.06 -12.37
CA ASP A 101 8.10 0.93 -12.78
C ASP A 101 6.66 1.39 -13.03
N PHE A 102 6.11 2.20 -12.11
CA PHE A 102 4.80 2.84 -12.26
C PHE A 102 4.71 3.68 -13.55
N GLN A 103 5.68 4.56 -13.80
CA GLN A 103 5.70 5.41 -14.98
C GLN A 103 5.88 4.62 -16.29
N ASN A 104 6.64 3.53 -16.26
CA ASN A 104 6.81 2.65 -17.41
C ASN A 104 5.52 1.89 -17.72
N TYR A 105 4.82 1.41 -16.70
CA TYR A 105 3.53 0.74 -16.86
C TYR A 105 2.47 1.69 -17.43
N LEU A 106 2.38 2.93 -16.93
CA LEU A 106 1.48 3.94 -17.51
C LEU A 106 1.76 4.16 -19.00
N ARG A 107 3.03 4.32 -19.41
CA ARG A 107 3.37 4.48 -20.83
C ARG A 107 3.01 3.24 -21.67
N LEU A 108 3.14 2.04 -21.10
CA LEU A 108 2.74 0.81 -21.76
C LEU A 108 1.22 0.80 -22.00
N VAL A 109 0.45 1.10 -20.96
CA VAL A 109 -1.01 1.20 -21.05
C VAL A 109 -1.43 2.30 -22.02
N GLU A 110 -0.78 3.47 -22.02
CA GLU A 110 -1.08 4.54 -22.98
C GLU A 110 -0.86 4.10 -24.43
N ARG A 111 0.23 3.37 -24.69
CA ARG A 111 0.57 2.85 -26.01
C ARG A 111 -0.39 1.76 -26.45
N ASP A 112 -0.68 0.81 -25.57
CA ASP A 112 -1.50 -0.37 -25.87
C ASP A 112 -3.01 -0.02 -25.89
N ALA A 113 -3.43 0.99 -25.11
CA ALA A 113 -4.77 1.58 -25.12
C ALA A 113 -5.01 2.55 -26.28
N GLY A 114 -4.16 2.51 -27.32
CA GLY A 114 -4.26 3.25 -28.58
C GLY A 114 -5.55 3.05 -29.40
N SER A 115 -6.64 2.56 -28.81
CA SER A 115 -8.00 2.72 -29.37
C SER A 115 -8.97 3.55 -28.52
N ALA A 116 -8.83 3.71 -27.18
CA ALA A 116 -9.80 4.54 -26.42
C ALA A 116 -9.39 5.10 -25.03
N LEU A 117 -8.58 4.42 -24.20
CA LEU A 117 -8.45 4.78 -22.77
C LEU A 117 -7.26 5.70 -22.43
N GLY A 118 -6.09 5.47 -23.03
CA GLY A 118 -4.89 6.28 -22.73
C GLY A 118 -5.05 7.76 -23.08
N ARG A 119 -5.82 8.08 -24.14
CA ARG A 119 -6.12 9.46 -24.54
C ARG A 119 -6.99 10.21 -23.51
N ARG A 120 -7.83 9.53 -22.75
CA ARG A 120 -8.75 10.18 -21.79
C ARG A 120 -8.07 10.54 -20.48
N TYR A 121 -7.10 9.74 -20.02
CA TYR A 121 -6.31 10.07 -18.82
C TYR A 121 -5.44 11.31 -19.08
N TRP A 122 -4.71 11.34 -20.20
CA TRP A 122 -3.87 12.49 -20.57
C TRP A 122 -4.62 13.81 -20.76
N LEU A 123 -5.84 13.77 -21.29
CA LEU A 123 -6.69 14.97 -21.47
C LEU A 123 -7.24 15.53 -20.16
N MET A 124 -7.26 14.75 -19.08
CA MET A 124 -7.82 15.16 -17.77
C MET A 124 -6.74 15.47 -16.72
N SER A 125 -5.46 15.14 -16.98
CA SER A 125 -4.35 15.33 -16.05
C SER A 125 -3.35 16.42 -16.46
N SER A 126 -3.61 17.14 -17.56
CA SER A 126 -2.86 18.36 -17.91
C SER A 126 -3.54 19.59 -17.30
N PRO A 127 -2.78 20.59 -16.80
CA PRO A 127 -3.34 21.83 -16.25
C PRO A 127 -4.09 22.67 -17.29
#